data_AF-A0A4V1LP09-F1
#
_entry.id   AF-A0A4V1LP09-F1
#
_cell.length_a   1.000
_cell.length_b   1.000
_cell.length_c   1.000
_cell.angle_alpha   90.00
_cell.angle_beta   90.00
_cell.angle_gamma   90.00
#
_symmetry.space_group_name_H-M   'P 1'
#
loop_
_entity.id
_entity.type
_entity.pdbx_description
1 polymer ?
#
loop_
_entity_poly.entity_id
_entity_poly.type
_entity_poly.pdbx_seq_one_letter_code
_entity_poly.pdbx_strand_id
1 'polypeptide(L)'
;MYLHATSHVLNPLLDIKAYRTLLKPLTNINLRRSSKFNILAVYGALLCMNEVKSSQQFGVYVATEYGPIMDVHNVLNTVNMDDSIIMPFDFLNINSNNVSFYVSKALDAFGKNMVLTSEEVSFEKALQLALFDLETKDVQDVLVGAVDESLEQIPHYAQYTSDVLKQPSCDGSFWLYGNLKKEHAVAQIVCIKEYENVECFLKEVNLNGTTVSCNQFAACNEALKKAAQTVLTPKAFFGCDGAVTFFELLEYKGEVYHIAQDKHGKLIVITLRVF
;
A
#
# COMPACT_ATOMS: atom_id res chain seq x y z
N MET A 1 -15.56 -1.83 -7.38
CA MET A 1 -15.17 -0.51 -6.85
C MET A 1 -14.65 0.39 -7.98
N TYR A 2 -15.17 1.60 -8.13
CA TYR A 2 -14.66 2.61 -9.05
C TYR A 2 -13.60 3.49 -8.36
N LEU A 3 -12.48 3.72 -9.05
CA LEU A 3 -11.37 4.54 -8.57
C LEU A 3 -11.53 5.95 -9.10
N HIS A 4 -11.49 6.94 -8.22
CA HIS A 4 -11.70 8.37 -8.56
C HIS A 4 -10.44 9.20 -8.42
N ALA A 5 -9.56 8.84 -7.49
CA ALA A 5 -8.26 9.50 -7.34
C ALA A 5 -7.22 8.47 -6.94
N THR A 6 -5.99 8.70 -7.39
CA THR A 6 -4.82 7.91 -7.02
C THR A 6 -3.64 8.85 -6.80
N SER A 7 -2.74 8.47 -5.91
CA SER A 7 -1.45 9.13 -5.76
C SER A 7 -0.43 8.10 -5.31
N HIS A 8 0.83 8.32 -5.66
CA HIS A 8 1.90 7.49 -5.16
C HIS A 8 3.15 8.33 -4.90
N VAL A 9 3.92 7.90 -3.92
CA VAL A 9 5.23 8.43 -3.58
C VAL A 9 6.15 7.23 -3.45
N LEU A 10 7.25 7.23 -4.20
CA LEU A 10 8.27 6.20 -4.14
C LEU A 10 9.64 6.87 -4.19
N ASN A 11 10.37 6.88 -3.08
CA ASN A 11 11.68 7.53 -2.96
C ASN A 11 12.70 6.55 -2.39
N PRO A 12 13.95 6.50 -2.89
CA PRO A 12 14.97 5.58 -2.37
C PRO A 12 15.18 5.68 -0.85
N LEU A 13 15.45 6.87 -0.34
CA LEU A 13 15.51 7.14 1.09
C LEU A 13 15.46 8.65 1.29
N LEU A 14 14.36 9.16 1.82
CA LEU A 14 14.22 10.58 2.11
C LEU A 14 14.16 10.82 3.63
N ASP A 15 14.87 11.84 4.10
CA ASP A 15 14.88 12.19 5.52
C ASP A 15 13.51 12.71 5.99
N ILE A 16 13.15 12.39 7.24
CA ILE A 16 11.90 12.81 7.85
C ILE A 16 11.68 14.34 7.80
N LYS A 17 12.76 15.15 7.87
CA LYS A 17 12.68 16.62 7.78
C LYS A 17 12.26 17.09 6.39
N ALA A 18 12.65 16.38 5.35
CA ALA A 18 12.24 16.69 3.99
C ALA A 18 10.74 16.40 3.80
N TYR A 19 10.23 15.24 4.25
CA TYR A 19 8.79 14.98 4.26
C TYR A 19 8.00 15.99 5.09
N ARG A 20 8.50 16.40 6.26
CA ARG A 20 7.87 17.47 7.05
C ARG A 20 7.82 18.79 6.29
N THR A 21 8.80 19.08 5.46
CA THR A 21 8.81 20.29 4.63
C THR A 21 7.77 20.20 3.52
N LEU A 22 7.62 19.03 2.89
CA LEU A 22 6.58 18.76 1.90
C LEU A 22 5.16 18.79 2.49
N LEU A 23 4.99 18.41 3.75
CA LEU A 23 3.69 18.40 4.45
C LEU A 23 3.22 19.78 4.91
N LYS A 24 4.13 20.68 5.26
CA LYS A 24 3.80 22.03 5.78
C LYS A 24 2.74 22.79 4.98
N PRO A 25 2.77 22.82 3.62
CA PRO A 25 1.74 23.51 2.85
C PRO A 25 0.41 22.75 2.78
N LEU A 26 0.37 21.46 3.11
CA LEU A 26 -0.80 20.59 2.91
C LEU A 26 -1.68 20.45 4.14
N THR A 27 -1.12 20.61 5.35
CA THR A 27 -1.89 20.43 6.58
C THR A 27 -1.31 21.20 7.77
N ASN A 28 -2.18 21.57 8.71
CA ASN A 28 -1.84 22.24 9.96
C ASN A 28 -1.71 21.27 11.14
N ILE A 29 -1.89 19.95 10.94
CA ILE A 29 -1.78 19.00 12.03
C ILE A 29 -0.34 18.92 12.54
N ASN A 30 -0.18 18.89 13.87
CA ASN A 30 1.14 18.82 14.49
C ASN A 30 1.69 17.39 14.45
N LEU A 31 2.57 17.13 13.48
CA LEU A 31 3.28 15.86 13.31
C LEU A 31 4.76 15.92 13.76
N ARG A 32 5.14 16.94 14.55
CA ARG A 32 6.56 17.16 14.92
C ARG A 32 7.19 15.96 15.65
N ARG A 33 6.39 15.22 16.39
CA ARG A 33 6.82 14.06 17.19
C ARG A 33 6.36 12.73 16.60
N SER A 34 5.78 12.73 15.42
CA SER A 34 5.33 11.51 14.74
C SER A 34 6.50 10.81 14.04
N SER A 35 6.42 9.48 13.98
CA SER A 35 7.30 8.64 13.16
C SER A 35 7.32 9.06 11.70
N LYS A 36 8.39 8.69 10.98
CA LYS A 36 8.47 8.92 9.54
C LYS A 36 7.39 8.11 8.80
N PHE A 37 7.09 6.89 9.23
CA PHE A 37 5.94 6.09 8.76
C PHE A 37 4.61 6.88 8.78
N ASN A 38 4.26 7.49 9.92
CA ASN A 38 3.03 8.28 10.05
C ASN A 38 3.03 9.52 9.14
N ILE A 39 4.18 10.20 9.05
CA ILE A 39 4.36 11.38 8.19
C ILE A 39 4.21 11.01 6.71
N LEU A 40 4.82 9.90 6.29
CA LEU A 40 4.78 9.41 4.92
C LEU A 40 3.35 9.04 4.51
N ALA A 41 2.63 8.34 5.37
CA ALA A 41 1.22 8.00 5.16
C ALA A 41 0.32 9.24 5.00
N VAL A 42 0.44 10.21 5.91
CA VAL A 42 -0.34 11.45 5.83
C VAL A 42 -0.02 12.21 4.56
N TYR A 43 1.26 12.25 4.15
CA TYR A 43 1.67 12.93 2.93
C TYR A 43 1.00 12.32 1.70
N GLY A 44 1.11 11.00 1.50
CA GLY A 44 0.47 10.36 0.35
C GLY A 44 -1.06 10.46 0.38
N ALA A 45 -1.69 10.30 1.54
CA ALA A 45 -3.13 10.43 1.67
C ALA A 45 -3.64 11.83 1.29
N LEU A 46 -2.95 12.88 1.72
CA LEU A 46 -3.28 14.26 1.37
C LEU A 46 -3.09 14.53 -0.14
N LEU A 47 -2.05 13.96 -0.76
CA LEU A 47 -1.87 14.06 -2.22
C LEU A 47 -3.04 13.41 -2.96
N CYS A 48 -3.47 12.22 -2.54
CA CYS A 48 -4.60 11.50 -3.13
C CYS A 48 -5.90 12.30 -3.04
N MET A 49 -6.15 12.92 -1.88
CA MET A 49 -7.41 13.58 -1.57
C MET A 49 -7.45 15.07 -1.95
N ASN A 50 -6.37 15.63 -2.49
CA ASN A 50 -6.23 17.08 -2.74
C ASN A 50 -7.39 17.69 -3.57
N GLU A 51 -7.90 16.95 -4.56
CA GLU A 51 -9.01 17.39 -5.42
C GLU A 51 -10.32 16.65 -5.17
N VAL A 52 -10.34 15.73 -4.19
CA VAL A 52 -11.49 14.88 -3.91
C VAL A 52 -12.49 15.63 -3.03
N LYS A 53 -13.71 15.81 -3.54
CA LYS A 53 -14.85 16.27 -2.73
C LYS A 53 -15.47 15.08 -2.00
N SER A 54 -15.09 14.88 -0.74
CA SER A 54 -15.63 13.80 0.09
C SER A 54 -16.62 14.31 1.14
N SER A 55 -17.48 13.42 1.63
CA SER A 55 -18.42 13.68 2.72
C SER A 55 -17.79 13.61 4.12
N GLN A 56 -16.46 13.43 4.20
CA GLN A 56 -15.71 13.12 5.43
C GLN A 56 -16.11 11.80 6.13
N GLN A 57 -17.14 11.11 5.65
CA GLN A 57 -17.63 9.81 6.15
C GLN A 57 -17.16 8.67 5.25
N PHE A 58 -15.84 8.54 5.09
CA PHE A 58 -15.21 7.48 4.30
C PHE A 58 -14.32 6.59 5.16
N GLY A 59 -14.19 5.32 4.79
CA GLY A 59 -13.31 4.37 5.46
C GLY A 59 -11.84 4.56 5.05
N VAL A 60 -10.92 4.49 6.00
CA VAL A 60 -9.47 4.55 5.79
C VAL A 60 -8.88 3.18 6.07
N TYR A 61 -8.25 2.57 5.07
CA TYR A 61 -7.61 1.25 5.15
C TYR A 61 -6.14 1.40 4.79
N VAL A 62 -5.24 1.02 5.69
CA VAL A 62 -3.79 1.14 5.47
C VAL A 62 -3.15 -0.24 5.52
N ALA A 63 -2.57 -0.66 4.41
CA ALA A 63 -1.68 -1.81 4.32
C ALA A 63 -0.24 -1.41 4.66
N THR A 64 0.48 -2.28 5.35
CA THR A 64 1.90 -2.15 5.68
C THR A 64 2.49 -3.53 5.99
N GLU A 65 3.76 -3.76 5.62
CA GLU A 65 4.50 -4.95 6.07
C GLU A 65 5.33 -4.70 7.31
N TYR A 66 5.99 -3.55 7.35
CA TYR A 66 7.05 -3.29 8.32
C TYR A 66 6.67 -2.19 9.32
N GLY A 67 5.61 -1.43 9.05
CA GLY A 67 5.14 -0.37 9.91
C GLY A 67 6.21 0.68 10.20
N PRO A 68 6.25 1.25 11.42
CA PRO A 68 7.27 2.22 11.84
C PRO A 68 8.58 1.52 12.25
N ILE A 69 9.15 0.72 11.35
CA ILE A 69 10.28 -0.18 11.63
C ILE A 69 11.51 0.55 12.15
N MET A 70 11.76 1.78 11.68
CA MET A 70 12.89 2.58 12.14
C MET A 70 12.73 2.99 13.61
N ASP A 71 11.53 3.43 14.00
CA ASP A 71 11.22 3.74 15.39
C ASP A 71 11.30 2.48 16.27
N VAL A 72 10.82 1.33 15.77
CA VAL A 72 10.94 0.03 16.48
C VAL A 72 12.41 -0.31 16.73
N HIS A 73 13.25 -0.22 15.70
CA HIS A 73 14.68 -0.47 15.82
C HIS A 73 15.36 0.45 16.84
N ASN A 74 15.04 1.75 16.83
CA ASN A 74 15.60 2.72 17.77
C ASN A 74 15.17 2.46 19.22
N VAL A 75 13.90 2.09 19.44
CA VAL A 75 13.40 1.71 20.77
C VAL A 75 14.11 0.46 21.27
N LEU A 76 14.24 -0.59 20.44
CA LEU A 76 14.93 -1.82 20.82
C LEU A 76 16.41 -1.58 21.15
N ASN A 77 17.11 -0.74 20.38
CA ASN A 77 18.48 -0.35 20.69
C ASN A 77 18.57 0.38 22.03
N THR A 78 17.62 1.25 22.32
CA THR A 78 17.58 1.95 23.61
C THR A 78 17.37 0.96 24.75
N VAL A 79 16.40 0.04 24.66
CA VAL A 79 16.17 -1.00 25.69
C VAL A 79 17.40 -1.85 25.98
N ASN A 80 18.25 -2.09 24.98
CA ASN A 80 19.48 -2.89 25.13
C ASN A 80 20.66 -2.11 25.74
N MET A 81 20.53 -0.81 26.01
CA MET A 81 21.54 -0.01 26.70
C MET A 81 21.32 -0.05 28.21
N ASP A 82 22.41 -0.19 28.97
CA ASP A 82 22.38 -0.10 30.44
C ASP A 82 21.84 1.27 30.89
N ASP A 83 21.02 1.26 31.96
CA ASP A 83 20.41 2.45 32.58
C ASP A 83 19.60 3.37 31.62
N SER A 84 19.08 2.81 30.53
CA SER A 84 18.27 3.54 29.54
C SER A 84 16.79 3.69 29.94
N ILE A 85 16.15 4.74 29.42
CA ILE A 85 14.71 4.98 29.57
C ILE A 85 14.11 5.28 28.20
N ILE A 86 13.03 4.58 27.86
CA ILE A 86 12.26 4.87 26.65
C ILE A 86 11.41 6.13 26.87
N MET A 87 11.58 7.13 26.01
CA MET A 87 10.80 8.34 26.09
C MET A 87 9.35 8.07 25.66
N PRO A 88 8.34 8.76 26.25
CA PRO A 88 6.94 8.48 25.94
C PRO A 88 6.56 8.56 24.45
N PHE A 89 7.15 9.50 23.70
CA PHE A 89 6.87 9.63 22.26
C PHE A 89 7.51 8.54 21.42
N ASP A 90 8.69 8.04 21.82
CA ASP A 90 9.36 6.94 21.12
C ASP A 90 8.51 5.67 21.28
N PHE A 91 7.99 5.41 22.48
CA PHE A 91 7.06 4.30 22.71
C PHE A 91 5.73 4.46 21.95
N LEU A 92 5.20 5.67 21.81
CA LEU A 92 3.98 5.89 21.03
C LEU A 92 4.21 5.65 19.53
N ASN A 93 5.40 5.98 19.02
CA ASN A 93 5.69 5.92 17.58
C ASN A 93 5.88 4.51 17.02
N ILE A 94 6.15 3.51 17.86
CA ILE A 94 6.31 2.11 17.41
C ILE A 94 4.98 1.41 17.09
N ASN A 95 3.84 2.02 17.45
CA ASN A 95 2.53 1.44 17.18
C ASN A 95 2.10 1.70 15.72
N SER A 96 2.00 0.63 14.92
CA SER A 96 1.55 0.68 13.53
C SER A 96 0.12 1.18 13.37
N ASN A 97 -0.78 0.92 14.32
CA ASN A 97 -2.19 1.33 14.22
C ASN A 97 -2.39 2.86 14.23
N ASN A 98 -1.41 3.62 14.72
CA ASN A 98 -1.46 5.08 14.76
C ASN A 98 -1.57 5.71 13.37
N VAL A 99 -1.11 5.02 12.32
CA VAL A 99 -1.08 5.56 10.95
C VAL A 99 -2.46 5.91 10.44
N SER A 100 -3.43 5.02 10.62
CA SER A 100 -4.81 5.23 10.20
C SER A 100 -5.46 6.39 10.98
N PHE A 101 -5.11 6.56 12.26
CA PHE A 101 -5.56 7.70 13.06
C PHE A 101 -5.00 9.02 12.54
N TYR A 102 -3.69 9.10 12.27
CA TYR A 102 -3.07 10.33 11.77
C TYR A 102 -3.59 10.71 10.38
N VAL A 103 -3.79 9.72 9.50
CA VAL A 103 -4.41 9.93 8.18
C VAL A 103 -5.85 10.44 8.35
N SER A 104 -6.65 9.78 9.18
CA SER A 104 -8.04 10.19 9.43
C SER A 104 -8.09 11.61 9.99
N LYS A 105 -7.23 11.95 10.95
CA LYS A 105 -7.13 13.28 11.53
C LYS A 105 -6.67 14.35 10.52
N ALA A 106 -5.79 14.00 9.59
CA ALA A 106 -5.31 14.94 8.56
C ALA A 106 -6.39 15.30 7.54
N LEU A 107 -7.31 14.36 7.29
CA LEU A 107 -8.38 14.48 6.29
C LEU A 107 -9.75 14.79 6.89
N ASP A 108 -9.83 14.96 8.21
CA ASP A 108 -11.08 15.01 8.97
C ASP A 108 -12.02 13.86 8.59
N ALA A 109 -11.48 12.63 8.49
CA ALA A 109 -12.24 11.43 8.18
C ALA A 109 -12.80 10.81 9.47
N PHE A 110 -14.12 10.58 9.49
CA PHE A 110 -14.84 10.06 10.66
C PHE A 110 -15.40 8.64 10.44
N GLY A 111 -15.09 8.02 9.31
CA GLY A 111 -15.49 6.65 9.01
C GLY A 111 -14.60 5.60 9.68
N LYS A 112 -14.74 4.35 9.23
CA LYS A 112 -13.96 3.21 9.70
C LYS A 112 -12.45 3.45 9.51
N ASN A 113 -11.62 3.05 10.46
CA ASN A 113 -10.16 3.08 10.33
C ASN A 113 -9.57 1.68 10.55
N MET A 114 -8.81 1.20 9.59
CA MET A 114 -8.21 -0.14 9.64
C MET A 114 -6.75 -0.08 9.23
N VAL A 115 -5.92 -0.86 9.92
CA VAL A 115 -4.54 -1.15 9.52
C VAL A 115 -4.43 -2.66 9.34
N LEU A 116 -3.85 -3.10 8.23
CA LEU A 116 -3.72 -4.50 7.88
C LEU A 116 -2.28 -4.84 7.51
N THR A 117 -1.87 -6.01 7.96
CA THR A 117 -0.67 -6.71 7.50
C THR A 117 -1.06 -8.16 7.23
N SER A 118 -0.54 -8.72 6.14
CA SER A 118 -0.81 -10.04 5.63
C SER A 118 0.38 -10.56 4.82
N GLU A 119 1.60 -10.20 5.24
CA GLU A 119 2.84 -10.54 4.53
C GLU A 119 2.75 -10.08 3.06
N GLU A 120 3.27 -10.83 2.10
CA GLU A 120 3.47 -10.43 0.70
C GLU A 120 2.24 -9.91 -0.09
N VAL A 121 1.04 -9.90 0.52
CA VAL A 121 -0.24 -9.54 -0.09
C VAL A 121 -1.08 -8.53 0.73
N SER A 122 -0.48 -7.73 1.63
CA SER A 122 -1.24 -6.80 2.49
C SER A 122 -2.06 -5.77 1.72
N PHE A 123 -1.52 -5.22 0.63
CA PHE A 123 -2.22 -4.22 -0.17
C PHE A 123 -3.50 -4.80 -0.78
N GLU A 124 -3.40 -5.99 -1.35
CA GLU A 124 -4.51 -6.69 -1.99
C GLU A 124 -5.56 -7.10 -0.96
N LYS A 125 -5.15 -7.54 0.24
CA LYS A 125 -6.07 -7.83 1.35
C LYS A 125 -6.76 -6.57 1.89
N ALA A 126 -6.07 -5.44 1.97
CA ALA A 126 -6.69 -4.17 2.34
C ALA A 126 -7.73 -3.73 1.30
N LEU A 127 -7.45 -3.90 0.00
CA LEU A 127 -8.42 -3.67 -1.06
C LEU A 127 -9.61 -4.61 -1.00
N GLN A 128 -9.38 -5.88 -0.71
CA GLN A 128 -10.44 -6.88 -0.54
C GLN A 128 -11.39 -6.51 0.61
N LEU A 129 -10.84 -6.09 1.76
CA LEU A 129 -11.65 -5.62 2.89
C LEU A 129 -12.42 -4.34 2.54
N ALA A 130 -11.77 -3.36 1.91
CA ALA A 130 -12.42 -2.10 1.54
C ALA A 130 -13.55 -2.33 0.51
N LEU A 131 -13.35 -3.23 -0.46
CA LEU A 131 -14.38 -3.62 -1.41
C LEU A 131 -15.55 -4.31 -0.71
N PHE A 132 -15.27 -5.22 0.22
CA PHE A 132 -16.30 -5.88 1.02
C PHE A 132 -17.15 -4.86 1.79
N ASP A 133 -16.51 -3.92 2.51
CA ASP A 133 -17.22 -2.90 3.29
C ASP A 133 -18.05 -1.94 2.40
N LEU A 134 -17.63 -1.69 1.15
CA LEU A 134 -18.44 -0.95 0.16
C LEU A 134 -19.67 -1.76 -0.27
N GLU A 135 -19.50 -3.05 -0.55
CA GLU A 135 -20.56 -3.95 -1.03
C GLU A 135 -21.63 -4.22 0.05
N THR A 136 -21.21 -4.35 1.31
CA THR A 136 -22.11 -4.46 2.47
C THR A 136 -22.74 -3.12 2.87
N LYS A 137 -22.26 -2.01 2.29
CA LYS A 137 -22.66 -0.62 2.61
C LYS A 137 -22.31 -0.21 4.04
N ASP A 138 -21.31 -0.85 4.65
CA ASP A 138 -20.74 -0.41 5.91
C ASP A 138 -20.02 0.94 5.75
N VAL A 139 -19.49 1.20 4.54
CA VAL A 139 -18.97 2.51 4.12
C VAL A 139 -19.48 2.86 2.72
N GLN A 140 -19.54 4.15 2.38
CA GLN A 140 -19.95 4.63 1.04
C GLN A 140 -18.76 4.94 0.14
N ASP A 141 -17.66 5.33 0.75
CA ASP A 141 -16.42 5.75 0.12
C ASP A 141 -15.25 5.17 0.91
N VAL A 142 -14.15 4.88 0.23
CA VAL A 142 -12.94 4.33 0.84
C VAL A 142 -11.69 5.05 0.35
N LEU A 143 -10.74 5.20 1.26
CA LEU A 143 -9.37 5.56 0.99
C LEU A 143 -8.49 4.37 1.40
N VAL A 144 -7.84 3.73 0.43
CA VAL A 144 -6.98 2.57 0.64
C VAL A 144 -5.54 2.97 0.35
N GLY A 145 -4.67 2.74 1.32
CA GLY A 145 -3.25 3.05 1.24
C GLY A 145 -2.38 1.82 1.44
N ALA A 146 -1.19 1.83 0.84
CA ALA A 146 -0.07 0.97 1.19
C ALA A 146 1.11 1.86 1.56
N VAL A 147 1.69 1.66 2.76
CA VAL A 147 2.75 2.51 3.29
C VAL A 147 3.80 1.67 3.99
N ASP A 148 5.07 1.98 3.75
CA ASP A 148 6.24 1.41 4.41
C ASP A 148 7.44 2.35 4.22
N GLU A 149 8.34 2.37 5.19
CA GLU A 149 9.59 3.11 5.12
C GLU A 149 10.67 2.29 4.42
N SER A 150 11.65 2.96 3.81
CA SER A 150 12.86 2.30 3.33
C SER A 150 13.58 1.59 4.48
N LEU A 151 13.99 0.35 4.24
CA LEU A 151 14.75 -0.48 5.15
C LEU A 151 16.26 -0.28 5.04
N GLU A 152 16.75 0.60 4.16
CA GLU A 152 18.18 0.81 3.91
C GLU A 152 18.99 1.15 5.18
N GLN A 153 18.33 1.73 6.18
CA GLN A 153 18.94 2.10 7.45
C GLN A 153 18.83 1.00 8.52
N ILE A 154 18.15 -0.11 8.23
CA ILE A 154 18.03 -1.27 9.12
C ILE A 154 19.18 -2.24 8.83
N PRO A 155 20.05 -2.54 9.82
CA PRO A 155 21.16 -3.46 9.62
C PRO A 155 20.69 -4.85 9.15
N HIS A 156 21.32 -5.37 8.11
CA HIS A 156 21.07 -6.71 7.58
C HIS A 156 19.61 -6.99 7.17
N TYR A 157 18.82 -5.95 6.82
CA TYR A 157 17.40 -6.12 6.49
C TYR A 157 17.14 -7.21 5.44
N ALA A 158 18.02 -7.34 4.44
CA ALA A 158 17.93 -8.33 3.37
C ALA A 158 17.93 -9.80 3.85
N GLN A 159 18.36 -10.08 5.09
CA GLN A 159 18.30 -11.43 5.69
C GLN A 159 16.91 -11.77 6.26
N TYR A 160 16.10 -10.75 6.54
CA TYR A 160 14.81 -10.87 7.22
C TYR A 160 13.63 -10.49 6.32
N THR A 161 13.90 -9.88 5.17
CA THR A 161 12.88 -9.58 4.17
C THR A 161 12.75 -10.67 3.13
N SER A 162 11.55 -10.82 2.60
CA SER A 162 11.23 -11.73 1.50
C SER A 162 11.57 -11.17 0.11
N ASP A 163 12.47 -10.18 -0.02
CA ASP A 163 12.86 -9.57 -1.31
C ASP A 163 13.52 -10.58 -2.25
N VAL A 164 12.71 -11.18 -3.12
CA VAL A 164 13.17 -12.18 -4.11
C VAL A 164 13.83 -11.52 -5.32
N LEU A 165 13.56 -10.23 -5.58
CA LEU A 165 14.10 -9.50 -6.73
C LEU A 165 15.38 -8.74 -6.40
N LYS A 166 15.74 -8.62 -5.11
CA LYS A 166 16.95 -7.94 -4.60
C LYS A 166 17.05 -6.50 -5.08
N GLN A 167 15.93 -5.78 -4.98
CA GLN A 167 15.80 -4.40 -5.40
C GLN A 167 16.20 -3.46 -4.25
N PRO A 168 16.63 -2.21 -4.54
CA PRO A 168 16.90 -1.23 -3.49
C PRO A 168 15.62 -0.92 -2.71
N SER A 169 15.71 -0.80 -1.39
CA SER A 169 14.56 -0.49 -0.55
C SER A 169 14.19 0.99 -0.60
N CYS A 170 12.91 1.28 -0.76
CA CYS A 170 12.36 2.62 -0.92
C CYS A 170 11.33 2.96 0.15
N ASP A 171 11.23 4.25 0.48
CA ASP A 171 10.03 4.82 1.09
C ASP A 171 8.88 4.74 0.09
N GLY A 172 7.77 4.11 0.47
CA GLY A 172 6.59 4.00 -0.38
C GLY A 172 5.32 4.45 0.32
N SER A 173 4.48 5.16 -0.42
CA SER A 173 3.15 5.57 0.02
C SER A 173 2.23 5.68 -1.19
N PHE A 174 1.43 4.65 -1.39
CA PHE A 174 0.49 4.49 -2.51
C PHE A 174 -0.92 4.60 -1.98
N TRP A 175 -1.76 5.41 -2.61
CA TRP A 175 -3.12 5.69 -2.13
C TRP A 175 -4.12 5.76 -3.27
N LEU A 176 -5.28 5.15 -3.05
CA LEU A 176 -6.43 5.28 -3.95
C LEU A 176 -7.68 5.63 -3.17
N TYR A 177 -8.52 6.48 -3.77
CA TYR A 177 -9.85 6.81 -3.31
C TYR A 177 -10.88 6.22 -4.27
N GLY A 178 -11.91 5.56 -3.73
CA GLY A 178 -12.91 4.88 -4.53
C GLY A 178 -14.26 4.72 -3.85
N ASN A 179 -15.27 4.42 -4.66
CA ASN A 179 -16.64 4.11 -4.21
C ASN A 179 -17.38 3.26 -5.25
N LEU A 180 -18.72 3.14 -5.13
CA LEU A 180 -19.55 2.38 -6.08
C LEU A 180 -20.13 3.21 -7.24
N LYS A 181 -19.78 4.49 -7.33
CA LYS A 181 -20.27 5.44 -8.35
C LYS A 181 -19.28 5.54 -9.51
N LYS A 182 -19.76 5.49 -10.75
CA LYS A 182 -18.92 5.47 -11.95
C LYS A 182 -18.46 6.86 -12.41
N GLU A 183 -19.21 7.89 -12.04
CA GLU A 183 -19.03 9.25 -12.53
C GLU A 183 -17.60 9.75 -12.27
N HIS A 184 -16.91 10.19 -13.33
CA HIS A 184 -15.52 10.67 -13.27
C HIS A 184 -14.46 9.65 -12.82
N ALA A 185 -14.81 8.37 -12.71
CA ALA A 185 -13.85 7.32 -12.37
C ALA A 185 -12.78 7.18 -13.46
N VAL A 186 -11.54 6.91 -13.05
CA VAL A 186 -10.40 6.63 -13.94
C VAL A 186 -10.23 5.13 -14.21
N ALA A 187 -10.70 4.29 -13.29
CA ALA A 187 -10.68 2.85 -13.43
C ALA A 187 -11.77 2.20 -12.58
N GLN A 188 -11.98 0.90 -12.78
CA GLN A 188 -12.86 0.06 -11.99
C GLN A 188 -12.13 -1.22 -11.60
N ILE A 189 -12.04 -1.50 -10.31
CA ILE A 189 -11.84 -2.85 -9.80
C ILE A 189 -13.14 -3.63 -10.01
N VAL A 190 -13.10 -4.58 -10.94
CA VAL A 190 -14.24 -5.41 -11.34
C VAL A 190 -14.48 -6.50 -10.31
N CYS A 191 -13.42 -7.19 -9.89
CA CYS A 191 -13.47 -8.18 -8.83
C CYS A 191 -12.08 -8.44 -8.24
N ILE A 192 -12.07 -9.03 -7.05
CA ILE A 192 -10.87 -9.53 -6.37
C ILE A 192 -11.15 -11.02 -6.06
N LYS A 193 -10.29 -11.92 -6.53
CA LYS A 193 -10.45 -13.36 -6.37
C LYS A 193 -9.18 -13.99 -5.83
N GLU A 194 -9.35 -15.04 -5.03
CA GLU A 194 -8.25 -15.85 -4.52
C GLU A 194 -8.17 -17.17 -5.27
N TYR A 195 -6.94 -17.59 -5.55
CA TYR A 195 -6.66 -18.87 -6.21
C TYR A 195 -5.63 -19.65 -5.39
N GLU A 196 -5.78 -20.98 -5.38
CA GLU A 196 -4.83 -21.86 -4.70
C GLU A 196 -3.42 -21.81 -5.32
N ASN A 197 -3.35 -21.63 -6.64
CA ASN A 197 -2.10 -21.58 -7.41
C ASN A 197 -2.33 -20.99 -8.81
N VAL A 198 -1.24 -20.77 -9.54
CA VAL A 198 -1.22 -20.23 -10.91
C VAL A 198 -1.93 -21.15 -11.89
N GLU A 199 -1.83 -22.48 -11.76
CA GLU A 199 -2.51 -23.39 -12.69
C GLU A 199 -4.04 -23.29 -12.60
N CYS A 200 -4.59 -23.14 -11.40
CA CYS A 200 -6.03 -22.92 -11.21
C CYS A 200 -6.48 -21.59 -11.84
N PHE A 201 -5.72 -20.52 -11.63
CA PHE A 201 -6.01 -19.21 -12.22
C PHE A 201 -6.00 -19.24 -13.76
N LEU A 202 -4.95 -19.81 -14.36
CA LEU A 202 -4.79 -19.85 -15.84
C LEU A 202 -5.79 -20.80 -16.54
N LYS A 203 -6.49 -21.67 -15.80
CA LYS A 203 -7.62 -22.45 -16.35
C LYS A 203 -8.89 -21.60 -16.52
N GLU A 204 -9.06 -20.58 -15.68
CA GLU A 204 -10.24 -19.71 -15.70
C GLU A 204 -10.05 -18.47 -16.56
N VAL A 205 -8.81 -17.95 -16.64
CA VAL A 205 -8.52 -16.66 -17.27
C VAL A 205 -7.47 -16.82 -18.37
N ASN A 206 -7.81 -16.34 -19.57
CA ASN A 206 -6.88 -16.29 -20.69
C ASN A 206 -6.16 -14.94 -20.73
N LEU A 207 -4.85 -14.96 -20.46
CA LEU A 207 -4.00 -13.76 -20.45
C LEU A 207 -3.39 -13.40 -21.81
N ASN A 208 -3.70 -14.16 -22.87
CA ASN A 208 -3.10 -13.91 -24.18
C ASN A 208 -3.46 -12.50 -24.69
N GLY A 209 -2.44 -11.71 -25.03
CA GLY A 209 -2.61 -10.32 -25.47
C GLY A 209 -2.94 -9.32 -24.35
N THR A 210 -2.86 -9.74 -23.08
CA THR A 210 -3.15 -8.87 -21.93
C THR A 210 -1.89 -8.35 -21.26
N THR A 211 -1.99 -7.14 -20.69
CA THR A 211 -0.98 -6.60 -19.77
C THR A 211 -1.36 -6.98 -18.35
N VAL A 212 -0.40 -7.52 -17.60
CA VAL A 212 -0.56 -7.87 -16.20
C VAL A 212 0.50 -7.19 -15.36
N SER A 213 0.17 -6.85 -14.13
CA SER A 213 1.14 -6.43 -13.11
C SER A 213 1.29 -7.51 -12.06
N CYS A 214 2.51 -7.73 -11.58
CA CYS A 214 2.80 -8.73 -10.57
C CYS A 214 3.46 -8.11 -9.34
N ASN A 215 3.17 -8.66 -8.15
CA ASN A 215 4.10 -8.51 -7.03
C ASN A 215 5.37 -9.35 -7.28
N GLN A 216 6.38 -9.23 -6.43
CA GLN A 216 7.71 -9.81 -6.59
C GLN A 216 7.70 -11.34 -6.74
N PHE A 217 6.79 -12.03 -6.05
CA PHE A 217 6.64 -13.48 -6.13
C PHE A 217 5.99 -13.91 -7.43
N ALA A 218 4.88 -13.25 -7.81
CA ALA A 218 4.20 -13.53 -9.07
C ALA A 218 5.11 -13.19 -10.27
N ALA A 219 5.95 -12.16 -10.14
CA ALA A 219 6.95 -11.78 -11.13
C ALA A 219 8.03 -12.85 -11.33
N CYS A 220 8.26 -13.73 -10.36
CA CYS A 220 9.18 -14.86 -10.49
C CYS A 220 8.53 -16.09 -11.15
N ASN A 221 7.22 -16.10 -11.38
CA ASN A 221 6.52 -17.28 -11.88
C ASN A 221 6.59 -17.40 -13.42
N GLU A 222 7.25 -18.46 -13.89
CA GLU A 222 7.46 -18.69 -15.33
C GLU A 222 6.16 -18.98 -16.12
N ALA A 223 5.13 -19.55 -15.50
CA ALA A 223 3.86 -19.78 -16.19
C ALA A 223 3.13 -18.47 -16.47
N LEU A 224 3.15 -17.53 -15.51
CA LEU A 224 2.59 -16.18 -15.70
C LEU A 224 3.34 -15.40 -16.78
N LYS A 225 4.68 -15.42 -16.76
CA LYS A 225 5.53 -14.77 -17.77
C LYS A 225 5.24 -15.24 -19.20
N LYS A 226 4.91 -16.52 -19.37
CA LYS A 226 4.59 -17.10 -20.69
C LYS A 226 3.15 -16.86 -21.12
N ALA A 227 2.23 -16.68 -20.18
CA ALA A 227 0.81 -16.55 -20.47
C ALA A 227 0.40 -15.12 -20.88
N ALA A 228 1.02 -14.09 -20.30
CA ALA A 228 0.71 -12.69 -20.58
C ALA A 228 1.59 -12.09 -21.69
N GLN A 229 1.08 -11.07 -22.38
CA GLN A 229 1.86 -10.34 -23.39
C GLN A 229 2.89 -9.41 -22.74
N THR A 230 2.52 -8.76 -21.65
CA THR A 230 3.37 -7.82 -20.92
C THR A 230 3.20 -8.06 -19.44
N VAL A 231 4.31 -8.18 -18.72
CA VAL A 231 4.35 -8.39 -17.27
C VAL A 231 5.10 -7.23 -16.64
N LEU A 232 4.39 -6.41 -15.86
CA LEU A 232 4.98 -5.35 -15.05
C LEU A 232 5.52 -5.95 -13.76
N THR A 233 6.77 -5.66 -13.45
CA THR A 233 7.49 -6.18 -12.29
C THR A 233 8.04 -5.05 -11.43
N PRO A 234 8.06 -5.19 -10.10
CA PRO A 234 8.55 -4.13 -9.22
C PRO A 234 10.02 -3.81 -9.52
N LYS A 235 10.34 -2.52 -9.67
CA LYS A 235 11.72 -2.02 -9.91
C LYS A 235 12.39 -1.47 -8.65
N ALA A 236 11.69 -1.54 -7.52
CA ALA A 236 12.12 -1.10 -6.21
C ALA A 236 11.51 -2.03 -5.16
N PHE A 237 12.21 -2.24 -4.05
CA PHE A 237 11.66 -2.98 -2.93
C PHE A 237 10.89 -2.03 -2.01
N PHE A 238 9.62 -2.34 -1.82
CA PHE A 238 8.66 -1.66 -0.97
C PHE A 238 7.89 -2.78 -0.27
N GLY A 239 7.64 -2.70 1.05
CA GLY A 239 7.03 -3.83 1.78
C GLY A 239 5.76 -4.34 1.11
N CYS A 240 4.86 -3.43 0.76
CA CYS A 240 3.66 -3.73 -0.03
C CYS A 240 3.92 -3.61 -1.55
N ASP A 241 4.91 -4.33 -2.09
CA ASP A 241 5.40 -4.14 -3.47
C ASP A 241 4.35 -4.35 -4.56
N GLY A 242 3.29 -5.12 -4.29
CA GLY A 242 2.14 -5.26 -5.18
C GLY A 242 1.49 -3.91 -5.53
N ALA A 243 1.50 -2.95 -4.60
CA ALA A 243 1.01 -1.59 -4.86
C ALA A 243 1.85 -0.86 -5.93
N VAL A 244 3.16 -1.12 -6.02
CA VAL A 244 4.03 -0.45 -7.02
C VAL A 244 3.54 -0.77 -8.42
N THR A 245 3.40 -2.06 -8.73
CA THR A 245 3.04 -2.48 -10.09
C THR A 245 1.54 -2.35 -10.36
N PHE A 246 0.68 -2.44 -9.33
CA PHE A 246 -0.74 -2.11 -9.46
C PHE A 246 -0.93 -0.66 -9.96
N PHE A 247 -0.20 0.30 -9.39
CA PHE A 247 -0.34 1.70 -9.78
C PHE A 247 0.25 1.96 -11.17
N GLU A 248 1.35 1.31 -11.55
CA GLU A 248 1.86 1.32 -12.93
C GLU A 248 0.82 0.75 -13.92
N LEU A 249 0.06 -0.28 -13.51
CA LEU A 249 -0.95 -0.91 -14.36
C LEU A 249 -2.10 0.05 -14.75
N LEU A 250 -2.35 1.09 -13.95
CA LEU A 250 -3.39 2.08 -14.23
C LEU A 250 -3.09 2.94 -15.47
N GLU A 251 -1.88 2.89 -16.01
CA GLU A 251 -1.51 3.56 -17.27
C GLU A 251 -2.02 2.80 -18.52
N TYR A 252 -2.44 1.54 -18.35
CA TYR A 252 -2.83 0.65 -19.45
C TYR A 252 -4.35 0.57 -19.58
N LYS A 253 -4.88 1.11 -20.68
CA LYS A 253 -6.33 1.13 -20.98
C LYS A 253 -6.89 -0.26 -21.22
N GLY A 254 -8.17 -0.44 -20.90
CA GLY A 254 -8.89 -1.68 -21.16
C GLY A 254 -8.91 -2.61 -19.96
N GLU A 255 -9.08 -3.90 -20.22
CA GLU A 255 -9.13 -4.93 -19.17
C GLU A 255 -7.72 -5.45 -18.86
N VAL A 256 -7.31 -5.33 -17.61
CA VAL A 256 -5.96 -5.64 -17.12
C VAL A 256 -6.03 -6.37 -15.79
N TYR A 257 -4.96 -7.08 -15.43
CA TYR A 257 -4.93 -7.95 -14.26
C TYR A 257 -3.75 -7.62 -13.36
N HIS A 258 -4.02 -7.34 -12.08
CA HIS A 258 -2.99 -7.34 -11.06
C HIS A 258 -2.98 -8.71 -10.36
N ILE A 259 -1.80 -9.32 -10.24
CA ILE A 259 -1.62 -10.68 -9.72
C ILE A 259 -0.58 -10.61 -8.59
N ALA A 260 -1.04 -10.79 -7.36
CA ALA A 260 -0.16 -10.94 -6.21
C ALA A 260 -0.06 -12.41 -5.83
N GLN A 261 1.15 -12.90 -5.59
CA GLN A 261 1.42 -14.26 -5.13
C GLN A 261 2.08 -14.22 -3.75
N ASP A 262 1.67 -15.08 -2.83
CA ASP A 262 2.37 -15.26 -1.56
C ASP A 262 3.54 -16.26 -1.69
N LYS A 263 4.38 -16.36 -0.66
CA LYS A 263 5.49 -17.33 -0.62
C LYS A 263 5.05 -18.81 -0.70
N HIS A 264 3.78 -19.10 -0.46
CA HIS A 264 3.20 -20.44 -0.52
C HIS A 264 2.57 -20.76 -1.88
N GLY A 265 2.60 -19.80 -2.81
CA GLY A 265 2.12 -19.95 -4.17
C GLY A 265 0.65 -19.60 -4.39
N LYS A 266 -0.09 -19.21 -3.33
CA LYS A 266 -1.49 -18.75 -3.46
C LYS A 266 -1.53 -17.38 -4.11
N LEU A 267 -2.62 -17.10 -4.80
CA LEU A 267 -2.78 -15.84 -5.53
C LEU A 267 -3.95 -15.02 -5.01
N ILE A 268 -3.78 -13.70 -5.07
CA ILE A 268 -4.88 -12.74 -5.12
C ILE A 268 -4.82 -12.07 -6.49
N VAL A 269 -5.89 -12.18 -7.26
CA VAL A 269 -6.01 -11.57 -8.58
C VAL A 269 -7.07 -10.48 -8.53
N ILE A 270 -6.66 -9.28 -8.95
CA ILE A 270 -7.53 -8.11 -9.08
C ILE A 270 -7.75 -7.87 -10.57
N THR A 271 -8.98 -8.02 -11.03
CA THR A 271 -9.36 -7.66 -12.40
C THR A 271 -9.75 -6.19 -12.43
N LEU A 272 -9.08 -5.41 -13.28
CA LEU A 272 -9.35 -4.00 -13.47
C LEU A 272 -9.85 -3.72 -14.88
N ARG A 273 -10.66 -2.67 -14.98
CA ARG A 273 -10.98 -1.99 -16.23
C ARG A 273 -10.56 -0.53 -16.13
N VAL A 274 -9.57 -0.13 -16.90
CA VAL A 274 -9.06 1.25 -16.95
C VAL A 274 -9.73 1.99 -18.10
N PHE A 275 -10.29 3.16 -17.81
CA PHE A 275 -11.01 4.02 -18.77
C PHE A 275 -10.07 5.08 -19.32
#